data_AF-A0A959NTZ4-F1
#
_entry.id   AF-A0A959NTZ4-F1
#
_cell.length_a   1.000
_cell.length_b   1.000
_cell.length_c   1.000
_cell.angle_alpha   90.00
_cell.angle_beta   90.00
_cell.angle_gamma   90.00
#
_symmetry.space_group_name_H-M   'P 1'
#
loop_
_entity.id
_entity.type
_entity.pdbx_description
1 polymer ?
#
loop_
_entity_poly.entity_id
_entity_poly.type
_entity_poly.pdbx_seq_one_letter_code
_entity_poly.pdbx_strand_id
1 'polypeptide(L)'
;MKEEQNVICKIEKVLIPTYGIGKPEKNPIFCENRVYQGSSGTVYPHPIIEKIYDEKENKEWLAIYLENKYIKIMILPELGGRVQMAYDKIKKRHFVYYNSVIKPALVGLTGPWISGGIEFNWPQHHRPSTYEPVDYYIEENKDGSIT
;
A
#
# COMPACT_ATOMS: atom_id res chain seq x y z
N MET A 1 27.41 14.91 -22.93
CA MET A 1 26.15 14.31 -23.39
C MET A 1 25.46 13.76 -22.16
N LYS A 2 24.33 14.34 -21.72
CA LYS A 2 23.53 13.73 -20.64
C LYS A 2 22.92 12.45 -21.24
N GLU A 3 23.23 11.28 -20.68
CA GLU A 3 22.43 10.08 -20.99
C GLU A 3 20.96 10.44 -20.72
N GLU A 4 20.09 10.31 -21.73
CA GLU A 4 18.64 10.39 -21.52
C GLU A 4 18.28 9.34 -20.46
N GLN A 5 17.98 9.80 -19.24
CA GLN A 5 17.47 8.94 -18.20
C GLN A 5 16.00 8.70 -18.49
N ASN A 6 15.73 7.68 -19.32
CA ASN A 6 14.36 7.25 -19.59
C ASN A 6 13.76 6.67 -18.30
N VAL A 7 12.92 7.47 -17.65
CA VAL A 7 11.98 6.99 -16.63
C VAL A 7 10.81 6.35 -17.37
N ILE A 8 10.38 5.18 -16.92
CA ILE A 8 9.29 4.42 -17.51
C ILE A 8 8.24 4.20 -16.43
N CYS A 9 6.99 4.56 -16.73
CA CYS A 9 5.83 4.21 -15.92
C CYS A 9 4.99 3.16 -16.67
N LYS A 10 4.61 2.09 -15.98
CA LYS A 10 3.72 1.05 -16.52
C LYS A 10 2.66 0.67 -15.51
N ILE A 11 1.42 0.56 -15.97
CA ILE A 11 0.30 0.06 -15.18
C ILE A 11 -0.01 -1.35 -15.66
N GLU A 12 -0.05 -2.31 -14.75
CA GLU A 12 -0.42 -3.68 -15.06
C GLU A 12 -1.18 -4.34 -13.90
N LYS A 13 -1.92 -5.40 -14.20
CA LYS A 13 -2.50 -6.25 -13.18
C LYS A 13 -1.49 -7.32 -12.79
N VAL A 14 -1.33 -7.52 -11.49
CA VAL A 14 -0.48 -8.58 -10.93
C VAL A 14 -1.28 -9.49 -10.01
N LEU A 15 -1.00 -10.79 -10.07
CA LEU A 15 -1.58 -11.76 -9.15
C LEU A 15 -0.71 -11.85 -7.90
N ILE A 16 -1.30 -11.53 -6.74
CA ILE A 16 -0.63 -11.67 -5.44
C ILE A 16 -1.49 -12.55 -4.55
N PRO A 17 -0.95 -13.64 -3.98
CA PRO A 17 -1.68 -14.42 -2.97
C PRO A 17 -2.10 -13.50 -1.82
N THR A 18 -3.39 -13.48 -1.53
CA THR A 18 -4.00 -12.50 -0.63
C THR A 18 -4.93 -13.19 0.36
N TYR A 19 -4.72 -12.95 1.64
CA TYR A 19 -5.69 -13.29 2.67
C TYR A 19 -6.74 -12.18 2.72
N GLY A 20 -8.00 -12.54 2.46
CA GLY A 20 -9.09 -11.58 2.44
C GLY A 20 -9.42 -11.03 3.83
N ILE A 21 -10.20 -9.95 3.84
CA ILE A 21 -10.69 -9.29 5.05
C ILE A 21 -12.20 -9.54 5.20
N GLY A 22 -12.68 -9.49 6.43
CA GLY A 22 -14.10 -9.59 6.76
C GLY A 22 -14.89 -8.38 6.25
N LYS A 23 -16.21 -8.43 6.47
CA LYS A 23 -17.07 -7.29 6.16
C LYS A 23 -16.84 -6.17 7.19
N PRO A 24 -16.91 -4.89 6.77
CA PRO A 24 -16.92 -3.78 7.70
C PRO A 24 -18.11 -3.87 8.67
N GLU A 25 -17.90 -3.49 9.92
CA GLU A 25 -18.97 -3.38 10.92
C GLU A 25 -20.06 -2.43 10.42
N LYS A 26 -21.32 -2.84 10.57
CA LYS A 26 -22.47 -2.06 10.08
C LYS A 26 -22.76 -0.89 11.00
N ASN A 27 -22.50 -1.06 12.30
CA ASN A 27 -22.76 -0.04 13.28
C ASN A 27 -21.57 0.93 13.38
N PRO A 28 -21.83 2.26 13.45
CA PRO A 28 -20.76 3.22 13.70
C PRO A 28 -20.15 2.96 15.09
N ILE A 29 -18.82 2.90 15.14
CA ILE A 29 -18.07 2.69 16.38
C ILE A 29 -17.47 4.01 16.84
N PHE A 30 -17.81 4.41 18.07
CA PHE A 30 -17.28 5.59 18.72
C PHE A 30 -16.25 5.17 19.79
N CYS A 31 -14.98 5.06 19.40
CA CYS A 31 -13.88 4.81 20.33
C CYS A 31 -13.20 6.13 20.71
N GLU A 32 -13.36 6.57 21.95
CA GLU A 32 -12.71 7.80 22.46
C GLU A 32 -11.42 7.51 23.23
N ASN A 33 -11.27 6.30 23.77
CA ASN A 33 -10.18 5.93 24.68
C ASN A 33 -9.50 4.60 24.30
N ARG A 34 -9.45 4.25 23.01
CA ARG A 34 -8.74 3.05 22.57
C ARG A 34 -7.25 3.37 22.49
N VAL A 35 -6.44 2.67 23.29
CA VAL A 35 -4.98 2.80 23.23
C VAL A 35 -4.50 2.35 21.85
N TYR A 36 -4.13 3.31 21.02
CA TYR A 36 -3.64 3.07 19.66
C TYR A 36 -2.41 3.93 19.37
N GLN A 37 -1.23 3.38 19.63
CA GLN A 37 0.08 3.99 19.31
C GLN A 37 0.19 5.49 19.67
N GLY A 38 -0.33 5.89 20.83
CA GLY A 38 -0.28 7.28 21.30
C GLY A 38 -1.42 8.19 20.82
N SER A 39 -2.47 7.63 20.19
CA SER A 39 -3.71 8.32 19.81
C SER A 39 -4.92 7.81 20.62
N SER A 40 -6.05 8.53 20.54
CA SER A 40 -7.35 8.15 21.11
C SER A 40 -7.96 6.89 20.47
N GLY A 41 -7.41 6.45 19.32
CA GLY A 41 -7.94 5.32 18.55
C GLY A 41 -9.33 5.59 17.97
N THR A 42 -9.69 6.86 17.79
CA THR A 42 -10.96 7.27 17.17
C THR A 42 -10.97 6.86 15.71
N VAL A 43 -12.03 6.16 15.32
CA VAL A 43 -12.18 5.59 13.97
C VAL A 43 -13.28 6.27 13.16
N TYR A 44 -14.29 6.85 13.81
CA TYR A 44 -15.40 7.50 13.13
C TYR A 44 -14.89 8.62 12.20
N PRO A 45 -15.34 8.69 10.94
CA PRO A 45 -16.48 7.96 10.34
C PRO A 45 -16.14 6.62 9.66
N HIS A 46 -14.91 6.12 9.76
CA HIS A 46 -14.51 4.88 9.12
C HIS A 46 -15.03 3.64 9.86
N PRO A 47 -15.53 2.61 9.13
CA PRO A 47 -15.94 1.36 9.74
C PRO A 47 -14.71 0.51 10.14
N ILE A 48 -14.86 -0.31 11.17
CA ILE A 48 -13.83 -1.26 11.62
C ILE A 48 -14.06 -2.60 10.93
N ILE A 49 -12.97 -3.31 10.58
CA ILE A 49 -13.00 -4.71 10.15
C ILE A 49 -12.26 -5.55 11.19
N GLU A 50 -12.94 -6.57 11.72
CA GLU A 50 -12.44 -7.38 12.86
C GLU A 50 -12.07 -8.81 12.49
N LYS A 51 -12.04 -9.14 11.20
CA LYS A 51 -11.73 -10.49 10.72
C LYS A 51 -10.77 -10.46 9.54
N ILE A 52 -9.76 -11.32 9.61
CA ILE A 52 -8.91 -11.72 8.48
C ILE A 52 -9.21 -13.19 8.21
N TYR A 53 -9.33 -13.59 6.94
CA TYR A 53 -9.55 -15.00 6.60
C TYR A 53 -8.24 -15.81 6.72
N ASP A 54 -8.38 -17.11 7.00
CA ASP A 54 -7.26 -18.04 7.19
C ASP A 54 -6.75 -18.66 5.89
N GLU A 55 -7.52 -18.53 4.81
CA GLU A 55 -7.17 -18.99 3.47
C GLU A 55 -6.82 -17.81 2.59
N LYS A 56 -5.82 -18.01 1.72
CA LYS A 56 -5.40 -17.03 0.73
C LYS A 56 -5.83 -17.47 -0.66
N GLU A 57 -6.19 -16.49 -1.46
CA GLU A 57 -6.54 -16.68 -2.86
C GLU A 57 -5.65 -15.80 -3.74
N ASN A 58 -5.44 -16.20 -4.99
CA ASN A 58 -4.76 -15.33 -5.94
C ASN A 58 -5.71 -14.19 -6.31
N LYS A 59 -5.37 -12.97 -5.90
CA LYS A 59 -6.11 -11.77 -6.22
C LYS A 59 -5.34 -10.93 -7.22
N GLU A 60 -6.03 -10.43 -8.24
CA GLU A 60 -5.50 -9.39 -9.12
C GLU A 60 -5.45 -8.06 -8.38
N TRP A 61 -4.30 -7.41 -8.44
CA TRP A 61 -4.08 -6.07 -7.94
C TRP A 61 -3.56 -5.18 -9.07
N LEU A 62 -4.03 -3.94 -9.10
CA LEU A 62 -3.49 -2.90 -9.97
C LEU A 62 -2.13 -2.47 -9.41
N ALA A 63 -1.08 -2.63 -10.21
CA ALA A 63 0.27 -2.20 -9.89
C ALA A 63 0.74 -1.10 -10.83
N ILE A 64 1.30 -0.05 -10.26
CA ILE A 64 2.02 0.98 -11.00
C ILE A 64 3.51 0.73 -10.79
N TYR A 65 4.22 0.49 -11.87
CA TYR A 65 5.67 0.35 -11.88
C TYR A 65 6.32 1.63 -12.35
N LEU A 66 7.19 2.18 -11.52
CA LEU A 66 8.06 3.30 -11.87
C LEU A 66 9.50 2.79 -11.92
N GLU A 67 10.15 2.90 -13.07
CA GLU A 67 11.45 2.28 -13.32
C GLU A 67 12.39 3.22 -14.07
N ASN A 68 13.69 3.17 -13.73
CA ASN A 68 14.75 3.80 -14.51
C ASN A 68 15.95 2.84 -14.67
N LYS A 69 17.11 3.36 -15.06
CA LYS A 69 18.36 2.58 -15.21
C LYS A 69 18.80 1.88 -13.91
N TYR A 70 18.47 2.43 -12.74
CA TYR A 70 19.00 2.02 -11.44
C TYR A 70 18.00 1.28 -10.56
N ILE A 71 16.74 1.71 -10.55
CA ILE A 71 15.73 1.19 -9.64
C ILE A 71 14.43 0.87 -10.35
N LYS A 72 13.68 -0.07 -9.77
CA LYS A 72 12.30 -0.41 -10.13
C LYS A 72 11.45 -0.39 -8.86
N ILE A 73 10.36 0.37 -8.87
CA ILE A 73 9.42 0.51 -7.77
C ILE A 73 8.06 -0.01 -8.22
N MET A 74 7.36 -0.71 -7.33
CA MET A 74 5.99 -1.16 -7.50
C MET A 74 5.11 -0.49 -6.44
N ILE A 75 4.09 0.21 -6.89
CA ILE A 75 3.10 0.90 -6.06
C ILE A 75 1.77 0.17 -6.23
N LEU A 76 1.03 -0.01 -5.13
CA LEU A 76 -0.31 -0.59 -5.12
C LEU A 76 -1.34 0.47 -4.70
N PRO A 77 -1.96 1.19 -5.66
CA PRO A 77 -3.00 2.17 -5.37
C PRO A 77 -4.17 1.58 -4.57
N GLU A 78 -4.55 0.35 -4.88
CA GLU A 78 -5.65 -0.35 -4.20
C GLU A 78 -5.34 -0.73 -2.73
N LEU A 79 -4.09 -0.56 -2.29
CA LEU A 79 -3.64 -0.80 -0.92
C LEU A 79 -3.01 0.46 -0.34
N GLY A 80 -3.77 1.55 -0.39
CA GLY A 80 -3.39 2.82 0.18
C GLY A 80 -2.27 3.54 -0.58
N GLY A 81 -1.98 3.14 -1.81
CA GLY A 81 -0.85 3.68 -2.58
C GLY A 81 0.50 3.25 -2.03
N ARG A 82 0.57 2.16 -1.24
CA ARG A 82 1.83 1.70 -0.65
C ARG A 82 2.88 1.37 -1.73
N VAL A 83 4.15 1.63 -1.42
CA VAL A 83 5.26 1.03 -2.17
C VAL A 83 5.38 -0.42 -1.72
N GLN A 84 4.90 -1.36 -2.54
CA GLN A 84 4.95 -2.79 -2.23
C GLN A 84 6.37 -3.34 -2.39
N MET A 85 7.09 -2.85 -3.40
CA MET A 85 8.41 -3.36 -3.75
C MET A 85 9.30 -2.23 -4.27
N ALA A 86 10.58 -2.26 -3.90
CA ALA A 86 11.61 -1.41 -4.46
C ALA A 86 12.88 -2.23 -4.68
N TYR A 87 13.35 -2.29 -5.92
CA TYR A 87 14.42 -3.16 -6.39
C TYR A 87 15.57 -2.34 -6.98
N ASP A 88 16.78 -2.60 -6.49
CA ASP A 88 18.02 -2.07 -7.02
C ASP A 88 18.51 -2.98 -8.16
N LYS A 89 18.53 -2.44 -9.38
CA LYS A 89 18.92 -3.15 -10.61
C LYS A 89 20.43 -3.35 -10.70
N ILE A 90 21.22 -2.53 -10.01
CA ILE A 90 22.69 -2.62 -9.99
C ILE A 90 23.14 -3.71 -9.02
N LYS A 91 22.60 -3.69 -7.79
CA LYS A 91 22.92 -4.67 -6.75
C LYS A 91 22.04 -5.93 -6.80
N LYS A 92 21.04 -5.96 -7.68
CA LYS A 92 20.12 -7.07 -7.91
C LYS A 92 19.43 -7.56 -6.63
N ARG A 93 18.89 -6.62 -5.85
CA ARG A 93 18.22 -6.92 -4.58
C ARG A 93 17.06 -5.97 -4.31
N HIS A 94 16.10 -6.45 -3.52
CA HIS A 94 15.14 -5.56 -2.89
C HIS A 94 15.84 -4.74 -1.79
N PHE A 95 15.55 -3.44 -1.72
CA PHE A 95 16.07 -2.56 -0.67
C PHE A 95 14.99 -2.08 0.31
N VAL A 96 13.74 -2.51 0.09
CA VAL A 96 12.64 -2.49 1.06
C VAL A 96 12.19 -3.93 1.32
N TYR A 97 11.55 -4.19 2.46
CA TYR A 97 11.03 -5.53 2.77
C TYR A 97 9.85 -5.85 1.83
N TYR A 98 10.10 -6.68 0.82
CA TYR A 98 9.11 -7.07 -0.18
C TYR A 98 8.34 -8.31 0.28
N ASN A 99 7.07 -8.13 0.63
CA ASN A 99 6.15 -9.23 0.87
C ASN A 99 5.57 -9.74 -0.46
N SER A 100 5.80 -11.00 -0.77
CA SER A 100 5.22 -11.67 -1.96
C SER A 100 3.77 -12.13 -1.74
N VAL A 101 3.20 -11.85 -0.57
CA VAL A 101 1.85 -12.22 -0.14
C VAL A 101 1.22 -11.02 0.57
N ILE A 102 -0.05 -10.73 0.28
CA ILE A 102 -0.82 -9.75 1.05
C ILE A 102 -1.51 -10.48 2.20
N LYS A 103 -0.93 -10.41 3.41
CA LYS A 103 -1.54 -10.94 4.63
C LYS A 103 -1.74 -9.81 5.65
N PRO A 104 -2.93 -9.21 5.72
CA PRO A 104 -3.21 -8.21 6.74
C PRO A 104 -3.24 -8.82 8.15
N ALA A 105 -2.98 -7.99 9.14
CA ALA A 105 -3.22 -8.23 10.56
C ALA A 105 -4.14 -7.14 11.12
N LEU A 106 -4.82 -7.42 12.24
CA LEU A 106 -5.71 -6.47 12.92
C LEU A 106 -4.93 -5.44 13.76
N VAL A 107 -4.01 -4.73 13.10
CA VAL A 107 -3.08 -3.73 13.69
C VAL A 107 -3.40 -2.31 13.22
N GLY A 108 -4.08 -2.15 12.09
CA GLY A 108 -4.52 -0.86 11.58
C GLY A 108 -5.57 -0.22 12.47
N LEU A 109 -5.73 1.10 12.35
CA LEU A 109 -6.72 1.85 13.11
C LEU A 109 -8.14 1.31 12.84
N THR A 110 -8.44 0.99 11.60
CA THR A 110 -9.69 0.38 11.12
C THR A 110 -9.63 -1.15 11.04
N GLY A 111 -8.57 -1.77 11.58
CA GLY A 111 -8.34 -3.22 11.60
C GLY A 111 -7.22 -3.64 10.63
N PRO A 112 -7.48 -3.85 9.33
CA PRO A 112 -6.50 -4.40 8.41
C PRO A 112 -5.27 -3.50 8.22
N TRP A 113 -4.09 -4.05 8.47
CA TRP A 113 -2.81 -3.44 8.16
C TRP A 113 -1.82 -4.50 7.64
N ILE A 114 -0.97 -4.13 6.69
CA ILE A 114 -0.02 -5.05 6.04
C ILE A 114 1.40 -4.61 6.38
N SER A 115 2.25 -5.57 6.75
CA SER A 115 3.67 -5.34 6.98
C SER A 115 4.48 -5.17 5.68
N GLY A 116 5.69 -4.63 5.80
CA GLY A 116 6.61 -4.47 4.68
C GLY A 116 6.26 -3.33 3.72
N GLY A 117 7.12 -3.17 2.72
CA GLY A 117 7.07 -2.03 1.80
C GLY A 117 7.31 -0.69 2.50
N ILE A 118 6.70 0.35 1.93
CA ILE A 118 6.62 1.70 2.51
C ILE A 118 5.15 2.13 2.53
N GLU A 119 4.66 2.47 3.71
CA GLU A 119 3.29 2.93 3.96
C GLU A 119 3.24 4.46 4.05
N PHE A 120 2.23 5.05 3.42
CA PHE A 120 1.95 6.47 3.53
C PHE A 120 1.00 6.73 4.70
N ASN A 121 1.50 7.38 5.75
CA ASN A 121 0.77 7.66 7.00
C ASN A 121 0.50 9.15 7.15
N TRP A 122 -0.64 9.61 6.66
CA TRP A 122 -1.14 10.96 6.88
C TRP A 122 -2.67 10.91 6.93
N PRO A 123 -3.33 11.64 7.86
CA PRO A 123 -2.75 12.47 8.92
C PRO A 123 -2.30 11.71 10.18
N GLN A 124 -2.43 10.38 10.21
CA GLN A 124 -2.15 9.55 11.38
C GLN A 124 -1.38 8.28 11.02
N HIS A 125 -0.65 7.70 11.99
CA HIS A 125 0.03 6.41 11.92
C HIS A 125 -0.67 5.37 12.81
N HIS A 126 -1.01 4.17 12.32
CA HIS A 126 -1.25 3.85 10.91
C HIS A 126 -2.51 4.57 10.40
N ARG A 127 -2.51 5.03 9.15
CA ARG A 127 -3.67 5.79 8.65
C ARG A 127 -4.93 4.91 8.50
N PRO A 128 -6.14 5.42 8.73
CA PRO A 128 -7.39 4.66 8.59
C PRO A 128 -7.54 3.97 7.23
N SER A 129 -7.16 4.65 6.14
CA SER A 129 -7.28 4.20 4.76
C SER A 129 -6.04 3.46 4.23
N THR A 130 -5.23 2.85 5.11
CA THR A 130 -3.99 2.13 4.71
C THR A 130 -4.26 0.88 3.85
N TYR A 131 -5.47 0.33 3.97
CA TYR A 131 -5.93 -0.83 3.21
C TYR A 131 -7.04 -0.46 2.20
N GLU A 132 -7.35 0.83 2.06
CA GLU A 132 -8.36 1.32 1.12
C GLU A 132 -7.69 1.76 -0.20
N PRO A 133 -8.39 1.69 -1.34
CA PRO A 133 -7.88 2.23 -2.59
C PRO A 133 -7.70 3.75 -2.51
N VAL A 134 -6.70 4.25 -3.23
CA VAL A 134 -6.50 5.68 -3.46
C VAL A 134 -6.51 5.99 -4.95
N ASP A 135 -6.93 7.21 -5.27
CA ASP A 135 -6.76 7.77 -6.60
C ASP A 135 -5.28 8.02 -6.88
N TYR A 136 -4.91 7.94 -8.15
CA TYR A 136 -3.58 8.27 -8.62
C TYR A 136 -3.68 9.00 -9.96
N TYR A 137 -2.67 9.80 -10.24
CA TYR A 137 -2.47 10.48 -11.51
C TYR A 137 -1.00 10.32 -11.88
N ILE A 138 -0.71 10.21 -13.18
CA ILE A 138 0.65 10.11 -13.70
C ILE A 138 0.90 11.35 -14.54
N GLU A 139 1.95 12.09 -14.20
CA GLU A 139 2.37 13.29 -14.91
C GLU A 139 3.77 13.09 -15.50
N GLU A 140 3.89 13.33 -16.82
CA GLU A 140 5.18 13.35 -17.52
C GLU A 140 5.69 14.78 -17.62
N ASN A 141 6.86 15.03 -17.04
CA ASN A 141 7.45 16.36 -16.98
C ASN A 141 8.39 16.62 -18.17
N LYS A 142 8.58 17.91 -18.49
CA LYS A 142 9.47 18.36 -19.59
C LYS A 142 10.93 17.96 -19.41
N ASP A 143 11.36 17.69 -18.17
CA ASP A 143 12.72 17.26 -17.84
C ASP A 143 12.92 15.73 -17.95
N GLY A 144 11.88 14.99 -18.35
CA GLY A 144 11.88 13.54 -18.48
C GLY A 144 11.57 12.78 -17.18
N SER A 145 11.30 13.48 -16.07
CA SER A 145 10.78 12.85 -14.85
C SER A 145 9.31 12.47 -15.01
N ILE A 146 8.89 11.42 -14.31
CA ILE A 146 7.48 11.00 -14.21
C ILE A 146 7.11 11.01 -12.73
N THR A 147 6.01 11.66 -12.39
CA THR A 147 5.46 11.78 -11.03
C THR A 147 4.07 11.18 -10.90
#